data_AF-A0A093Y585-F1
#
_entry.id   AF-A0A093Y585-F1
#
_cell.length_a   1.000
_cell.length_b   1.000
_cell.length_c   1.000
_cell.angle_alpha   90.00
_cell.angle_beta   90.00
_cell.angle_gamma   90.00
#
_symmetry.space_group_name_H-M   'P 1'
#
loop_
_entity.id
_entity.type
_entity.pdbx_description
1 polymer ?
#
loop_
_entity_poly.entity_id
_entity_poly.type
_entity_poly.pdbx_seq_one_letter_code
_entity_poly.pdbx_strand_id
1 'polypeptide(L)'
;MGQYELALEALRSLKPGEKLNISLVARTYGVDPSNLSKRFRGVTGSKEAQYNNQRLLSKEQSRALIKWINQLTERGLPPTNSMLENFAREISGKEPGKNWASRWLKAHSDKVISRYSKGLDSDRKKADSAYKYTLYFELIGQKIEQYNLTPDQIYNMDEKGFMLGVSTKERESLPGANMSKEDISNTYRMETGNG
;
A
#
# COMPACT_ATOMS: atom_id res chain seq x y z
N MET A 1 23.16 30.41 -4.37
CA MET A 1 23.75 29.88 -3.12
C MET A 1 22.96 30.42 -1.94
N GLY A 2 22.50 29.59 -1.00
CA GLY A 2 21.77 30.07 0.18
C GLY A 2 22.70 30.77 1.19
N GLN A 3 22.19 31.71 1.99
CA GLN A 3 22.98 32.47 2.98
C GLN A 3 23.74 31.56 3.97
N TYR A 4 23.16 30.41 4.33
CA TYR A 4 23.83 29.39 5.16
C TYR A 4 25.02 28.74 4.46
N GLU A 5 24.97 28.51 3.14
CA GLU A 5 26.07 27.88 2.40
C GLU A 5 27.26 28.85 2.31
N LEU A 6 27.01 30.13 2.03
CA LEU A 6 28.03 31.17 2.02
C LEU A 6 28.70 31.34 3.39
N ALA A 7 27.91 31.31 4.48
CA ALA A 7 28.43 31.38 5.84
C ALA A 7 29.29 30.14 6.20
N LEU A 8 28.91 28.95 5.73
CA LEU A 8 29.68 27.72 5.94
C LEU A 8 30.99 27.72 5.15
N GLU A 9 30.98 28.22 3.92
CA GLU A 9 32.16 28.37 3.08
C GLU A 9 33.16 29.37 3.67
N ALA A 10 32.67 30.49 4.21
CA ALA A 10 33.48 31.45 4.96
C ALA A 10 34.14 30.82 6.20
N LEU A 11 33.40 29.98 6.95
CA LEU A 11 33.96 29.26 8.09
C LEU A 11 34.98 28.17 7.70
N ARG A 12 34.82 27.54 6.52
CA ARG A 12 35.73 26.51 6.02
C ARG A 12 37.00 27.08 5.39
N SER A 13 36.97 28.33 4.95
CA SER A 13 38.10 29.03 4.30
C SER A 13 39.05 29.70 5.30
N LEU A 14 38.77 29.63 6.61
CA LEU A 14 39.64 30.16 7.66
C LEU A 14 40.98 29.40 7.70
N LYS A 15 42.08 30.13 7.92
CA LYS A 15 43.42 29.52 7.96
C LYS A 15 43.59 28.64 9.19
N PRO A 16 44.37 27.54 9.12
CA PRO A 16 44.70 26.73 10.29
C PRO A 16 45.37 27.59 11.36
N GLY A 17 44.71 27.77 12.52
CA GLY A 17 45.21 28.57 13.64
C GLY A 17 44.46 29.89 13.89
N GLU A 18 43.57 30.30 13.00
CA GLU A 18 42.72 31.48 13.20
C GLU A 18 41.55 31.15 14.17
N LYS A 19 41.25 32.05 15.11
CA LYS A 19 40.17 31.82 16.09
C LYS A 19 38.80 31.82 15.38
N LEU A 20 38.17 30.65 15.33
CA LEU A 20 36.86 30.45 14.72
C LEU A 20 35.76 31.26 15.46
N ASN A 21 35.27 32.34 14.84
CA ASN A 21 34.19 33.16 15.40
C ASN A 21 32.88 32.99 14.63
N ILE A 22 32.09 31.98 15.04
CA ILE A 22 30.81 31.63 14.39
C ILE A 22 29.79 32.78 14.52
N SER A 23 29.78 33.49 15.65
CA SER A 23 28.84 34.60 15.89
C SER A 23 29.07 35.78 14.95
N LEU A 24 30.34 36.10 14.67
CA LEU A 24 30.69 37.16 13.73
C LEU A 24 30.23 36.80 12.31
N VAL A 25 30.54 35.58 11.86
CA VAL A 25 30.14 35.10 10.54
C VAL A 25 28.62 35.02 10.42
N ALA A 26 27.93 34.54 11.45
CA ALA A 26 26.47 34.49 11.46
C ALA A 26 25.84 35.88 11.28
N ARG A 27 26.40 36.90 11.98
CA ARG A 27 25.95 38.29 11.86
C ARG A 27 26.23 38.89 10.48
N THR A 28 27.39 38.62 9.88
CA THR A 28 27.72 39.13 8.53
C THR A 28 26.81 38.56 7.45
N TYR A 29 26.36 37.31 7.61
CA TYR A 29 25.50 36.64 6.63
C TYR A 29 24.01 36.65 7.00
N GLY A 30 23.63 37.27 8.13
CA GLY A 30 22.25 37.37 8.59
C GLY A 30 21.61 36.02 8.98
N VAL A 31 22.41 35.04 9.40
CA VAL A 31 21.94 33.70 9.78
C VAL A 31 21.97 33.48 11.29
N ASP A 32 21.20 32.51 11.78
CA ASP A 32 21.21 32.17 13.20
C ASP A 32 22.54 31.49 13.60
N PRO A 33 23.28 32.01 14.59
CA PRO A 33 24.59 31.50 14.98
C PRO A 33 24.53 30.07 15.53
N SER A 34 23.43 29.69 16.19
CA SER A 34 23.25 28.35 16.76
C SER A 34 23.09 27.30 15.66
N ASN A 35 22.28 27.59 14.64
CA ASN A 35 22.09 26.73 13.47
C ASN A 35 23.35 26.67 12.60
N LEU A 36 24.05 27.79 12.42
CA LEU A 36 25.33 27.81 11.70
C LEU A 36 26.37 26.91 12.40
N SER A 37 26.47 26.99 13.72
CA SER A 37 27.34 26.12 14.53
C SER A 37 26.99 24.64 14.39
N LYS A 38 25.71 24.29 14.51
CA LYS A 38 25.23 22.90 14.34
C LYS A 38 25.55 22.33 12.96
N ARG A 39 25.36 23.13 11.91
CA ARG A 39 25.69 22.75 10.52
C ARG A 39 27.21 22.64 10.30
N PHE A 40 27.99 23.58 10.82
CA PHE A 40 29.45 23.57 10.70
C PHE A 40 30.07 22.34 11.37
N ARG A 41 29.56 21.96 12.55
CA ARG A 41 29.99 20.77 13.30
C ARG A 41 29.41 19.46 12.77
N GLY A 42 28.59 19.49 11.71
CA GLY A 42 27.95 18.29 11.15
C GLY A 42 26.89 17.65 12.05
N VAL A 43 26.41 18.36 13.09
CA VAL A 43 25.40 17.86 14.03
C VAL A 43 24.01 17.79 13.36
N THR A 44 23.75 18.68 12.41
CA THR A 44 22.54 18.63 11.60
C THR A 44 22.69 17.56 10.51
N GLY A 45 22.13 16.38 10.76
CA GLY A 45 22.03 15.33 9.74
C GLY A 45 21.19 15.76 8.54
N SER A 46 21.34 15.06 7.41
CA SER A 46 20.50 15.32 6.24
C SER A 46 19.03 15.02 6.55
N LYS A 47 18.12 15.69 5.83
CA LYS A 47 16.69 15.35 5.92
C LYS A 47 16.46 13.86 5.68
N GLU A 48 17.22 13.27 4.77
CA GLU A 48 17.12 11.84 4.44
C GLU A 48 17.55 10.94 5.61
N ALA A 49 18.62 11.30 6.34
CA ALA A 49 19.02 10.58 7.55
C ALA A 49 17.95 10.67 8.65
N GLN A 50 17.35 11.85 8.82
CA GLN A 50 16.24 12.03 9.75
C GLN A 50 15.03 11.16 9.35
N TYR A 51 14.67 11.12 8.07
CA TYR A 51 13.60 10.26 7.58
C TYR A 51 13.91 8.77 7.78
N ASN A 52 15.14 8.33 7.52
CA ASN A 52 15.54 6.94 7.73
C ASN A 52 15.43 6.54 9.20
N ASN A 53 15.80 7.42 10.13
CA ASN A 53 15.69 7.16 11.57
C ASN A 53 14.24 7.11 12.08
N GLN A 54 13.31 7.78 11.40
CA GLN A 54 11.89 7.81 11.77
C GLN A 54 11.07 6.69 11.12
N ARG A 55 11.61 6.00 10.12
CA ARG A 55 10.89 4.95 9.40
C ARG A 55 10.76 3.69 10.25
N LEU A 56 9.56 3.11 10.23
CA LEU A 56 9.30 1.82 10.85
C LEU A 56 10.06 0.68 10.15
N LEU A 57 10.13 0.75 8.82
CA LEU A 57 10.81 -0.24 7.98
C LEU A 57 12.01 0.41 7.28
N SER A 58 13.12 -0.34 7.24
CA SER A 58 14.29 0.04 6.45
C SER A 58 13.97 0.09 4.95
N LYS A 59 14.85 0.68 4.15
CA LYS A 59 14.71 0.69 2.69
C LYS A 59 14.65 -0.74 2.14
N GLU A 60 15.44 -1.66 2.68
CA GLU A 60 15.48 -3.07 2.26
C GLU A 60 14.22 -3.82 2.67
N GLN A 61 13.77 -3.66 3.91
CA GLN A 61 12.51 -4.24 4.40
C GLN A 61 11.31 -3.74 3.58
N SER A 62 11.29 -2.45 3.24
CA SER A 62 10.24 -1.90 2.38
C SER A 62 10.27 -2.52 0.99
N ARG A 63 11.46 -2.78 0.40
CA ARG A 63 11.57 -3.46 -0.90
C ARG A 63 11.08 -4.91 -0.84
N ALA A 64 11.39 -5.63 0.23
CA ALA A 64 10.91 -7.00 0.42
C ALA A 64 9.38 -7.03 0.55
N LEU A 65 8.81 -6.11 1.33
CA LEU A 65 7.36 -5.99 1.48
C LEU A 65 6.66 -5.67 0.15
N ILE A 66 7.22 -4.76 -0.66
CA ILE A 66 6.70 -4.46 -2.01
C ILE A 66 6.73 -5.70 -2.90
N LYS A 67 7.84 -6.44 -2.92
CA LYS A 67 7.96 -7.68 -3.72
C LYS A 67 6.89 -8.69 -3.32
N TRP A 68 6.67 -8.86 -2.02
CA TRP A 68 5.65 -9.76 -1.49
C TRP A 68 4.22 -9.31 -1.86
N ILE A 69 3.91 -8.01 -1.76
CA ILE A 69 2.63 -7.46 -2.21
C ILE A 69 2.39 -7.80 -3.69
N ASN A 70 3.39 -7.57 -4.55
CA ASN A 70 3.26 -7.85 -5.98
C ASN A 70 3.00 -9.34 -6.25
N GLN A 71 3.73 -10.24 -5.58
CA GLN A 71 3.53 -11.69 -5.71
C GLN A 71 2.13 -12.14 -5.25
N LEU A 72 1.61 -11.52 -4.19
CA LEU A 72 0.26 -11.80 -3.71
C LEU A 72 -0.81 -11.30 -4.69
N THR A 73 -0.63 -10.11 -5.25
CA THR A 73 -1.58 -9.60 -6.22
C THR A 73 -1.54 -10.38 -7.53
N GLU A 74 -0.36 -10.84 -7.98
CA GLU A 74 -0.24 -11.75 -9.14
C GLU A 74 -1.04 -13.05 -8.94
N ARG A 75 -1.24 -13.47 -7.69
CA ARG A 75 -2.06 -14.64 -7.32
C ARG A 75 -3.53 -14.30 -7.08
N GLY A 76 -3.97 -13.08 -7.37
CA GLY A 76 -5.34 -12.62 -7.16
C GLY A 76 -5.72 -12.35 -5.70
N LEU A 77 -4.74 -12.25 -4.80
CA LEU A 77 -4.95 -12.05 -3.36
C LEU A 77 -4.28 -10.76 -2.87
N PRO A 78 -4.73 -9.57 -3.32
CA PRO A 78 -4.14 -8.32 -2.88
C PRO A 78 -4.28 -8.14 -1.35
N PRO A 79 -3.19 -7.80 -0.64
CA PRO A 79 -3.24 -7.69 0.82
C PRO A 79 -4.00 -6.45 1.27
N THR A 80 -4.71 -6.59 2.40
CA THR A 80 -5.42 -5.47 3.05
C THR A 80 -4.48 -4.64 3.92
N ASN A 81 -4.90 -3.43 4.29
CA ASN A 81 -4.13 -2.58 5.20
C ASN A 81 -3.80 -3.26 6.55
N SER A 82 -4.72 -4.08 7.08
CA SER A 82 -4.51 -4.81 8.33
C SER A 82 -3.39 -5.85 8.19
N MET A 83 -3.36 -6.56 7.05
CA MET A 83 -2.26 -7.49 6.75
C MET A 83 -0.93 -6.73 6.68
N LEU A 84 -0.88 -5.59 5.99
CA LEU A 84 0.34 -4.78 5.90
C LEU A 84 0.86 -4.30 7.27
N GLU A 85 -0.04 -3.92 8.18
CA GLU A 85 0.33 -3.55 9.55
C GLU A 85 0.89 -4.75 10.32
N ASN A 86 0.28 -5.93 10.18
CA ASN A 86 0.79 -7.14 10.83
C ASN A 86 2.18 -7.53 10.32
N PHE A 87 2.42 -7.48 9.01
CA PHE A 87 3.75 -7.73 8.45
C PHE A 87 4.77 -6.69 8.90
N ALA A 88 4.39 -5.40 8.93
CA ALA A 88 5.29 -4.37 9.40
C ALA A 88 5.65 -4.53 10.88
N ARG A 89 4.69 -4.98 11.70
CA ARG A 89 4.90 -5.33 13.11
C ARG A 89 5.88 -6.49 13.26
N GLU A 90 5.69 -7.55 12.49
CA GLU A 90 6.54 -8.74 12.53
C GLU A 90 7.98 -8.44 12.08
N ILE A 91 8.13 -7.66 11.01
CA ILE A 91 9.44 -7.29 10.47
C ILE A 91 10.20 -6.30 11.38
N SER A 92 9.49 -5.35 12.00
CA SER A 92 10.13 -4.26 12.78
C SER A 92 10.21 -4.54 14.28
N GLY A 93 9.43 -5.50 14.79
CA GLY A 93 9.24 -5.73 16.22
C GLY A 93 8.53 -4.59 16.96
N LYS A 94 7.93 -3.64 16.22
CA LYS A 94 7.31 -2.42 16.75
C LYS A 94 5.89 -2.27 16.21
N GLU A 95 5.02 -1.70 17.03
CA GLU A 95 3.63 -1.47 16.63
C GLU A 95 3.54 -0.35 15.58
N PRO A 96 2.99 -0.63 14.38
CA PRO A 96 2.73 0.40 13.40
C PRO A 96 1.66 1.38 13.91
N GLY A 97 1.83 2.67 13.65
CA GLY A 97 0.79 3.65 13.99
C GLY A 97 -0.48 3.44 13.14
N LYS A 98 -1.63 3.86 13.65
CA LYS A 98 -2.97 3.71 13.02
C LYS A 98 -3.07 4.08 11.53
N ASN A 99 -2.26 5.04 11.05
CA ASN A 99 -2.26 5.50 9.66
C ASN A 99 -1.03 5.04 8.89
N TRP A 100 -0.24 4.14 9.44
CA TRP A 100 1.05 3.74 8.89
C TRP A 100 0.90 3.09 7.53
N ALA A 101 0.04 2.08 7.38
CA ALA A 101 -0.14 1.37 6.10
C ALA A 101 -0.59 2.33 4.98
N SER A 102 -1.57 3.19 5.28
CA SER A 102 -2.06 4.19 4.31
C SER A 102 -0.97 5.19 3.92
N ARG A 103 -0.15 5.67 4.87
CA ARG A 103 0.97 6.59 4.59
C ARG A 103 2.09 5.90 3.82
N TRP A 104 2.41 4.66 4.17
CA TRP A 104 3.45 3.87 3.53
C TRP A 104 3.08 3.54 2.08
N LEU A 105 1.83 3.16 1.81
CA LEU A 105 1.33 2.96 0.45
C LEU A 105 1.38 4.24 -0.36
N LYS A 106 0.95 5.37 0.21
CA LYS A 106 1.04 6.68 -0.48
C LYS A 106 2.50 7.03 -0.84
N ALA A 107 3.43 6.76 0.05
CA ALA A 107 4.86 7.01 -0.15
C ALA A 107 5.52 6.09 -1.19
N HIS A 108 4.90 4.94 -1.51
CA HIS A 108 5.37 3.97 -2.51
C HIS A 108 4.38 3.82 -3.67
N SER A 109 3.62 4.88 -3.96
CA SER A 109 2.62 4.90 -5.03
C SER A 109 3.22 4.76 -6.44
N ASP A 110 4.53 4.94 -6.56
CA ASP A 110 5.32 4.65 -7.75
C ASP A 110 5.44 3.15 -8.04
N LYS A 111 5.25 2.29 -7.02
CA LYS A 111 5.44 0.83 -7.11
C LYS A 111 4.19 0.03 -6.80
N VAL A 112 3.29 0.58 -5.96
CA VAL A 112 2.09 -0.09 -5.47
C VAL A 112 0.91 0.89 -5.51
N ILE A 113 -0.13 0.52 -6.26
CA ILE A 113 -1.37 1.29 -6.40
C ILE A 113 -2.38 0.77 -5.37
N SER A 114 -2.77 1.58 -4.39
CA SER A 114 -3.88 1.22 -3.50
C SER A 114 -5.23 1.45 -4.20
N ARG A 115 -6.11 0.43 -4.25
CA ARG A 115 -7.51 0.58 -4.67
C ARG A 115 -8.44 0.05 -3.60
N TYR A 116 -9.61 0.68 -3.46
CA TYR A 116 -10.67 0.07 -2.67
C TYR A 116 -11.20 -1.13 -3.45
N SER A 117 -11.13 -2.32 -2.86
CA SER A 117 -11.98 -3.42 -3.27
C SER A 117 -13.41 -2.96 -3.08
N LYS A 118 -14.16 -2.79 -4.17
CA LYS A 118 -15.61 -2.87 -4.05
C LYS A 118 -15.86 -4.33 -3.71
N GLY A 119 -16.18 -4.60 -2.44
CA GLY A 119 -16.33 -5.97 -1.98
C GLY A 119 -17.21 -6.75 -2.94
N LEU A 120 -16.82 -8.00 -3.22
CA LEU A 120 -17.63 -9.00 -3.92
C LEU A 120 -19.08 -9.03 -3.40
N ASP A 121 -19.30 -8.65 -2.14
CA ASP A 121 -20.60 -8.46 -1.49
C ASP A 121 -21.50 -7.39 -2.14
N SER A 122 -20.95 -6.29 -2.66
CA SER A 122 -21.75 -5.23 -3.30
C SER A 122 -22.22 -5.60 -4.70
N ASP A 123 -21.43 -6.40 -5.42
CA ASP A 123 -21.80 -6.93 -6.73
C ASP A 123 -22.75 -8.12 -6.58
N ARG A 124 -22.61 -8.95 -5.52
CA ARG A 124 -23.63 -9.94 -5.12
C ARG A 124 -24.98 -9.29 -4.80
N LYS A 125 -25.00 -8.19 -4.02
CA LYS A 125 -26.23 -7.43 -3.75
C LYS A 125 -26.84 -6.77 -4.98
N LYS A 126 -26.03 -6.39 -5.98
CA LYS A 126 -26.54 -5.85 -7.25
C LYS A 126 -27.03 -6.93 -8.21
N ALA A 127 -26.48 -8.13 -8.14
CA ALA A 127 -26.90 -9.29 -8.93
C ALA A 127 -28.17 -9.97 -8.38
N ASP A 128 -28.57 -9.61 -7.15
CA ASP A 128 -29.72 -10.11 -6.40
C ASP A 128 -31.05 -9.64 -7.02
N SER A 129 -31.46 -10.30 -8.09
CA SER A 129 -32.72 -10.02 -8.80
C SER A 129 -33.75 -11.05 -8.40
N ALA A 130 -34.83 -10.62 -7.74
CA ALA A 130 -35.98 -11.47 -7.40
C ALA A 130 -36.48 -12.25 -8.63
N TYR A 131 -36.51 -11.60 -9.80
CA TYR A 131 -36.87 -12.21 -11.07
C TYR A 131 -35.97 -13.39 -11.47
N LYS A 132 -34.65 -13.29 -11.26
CA LYS A 132 -33.72 -14.38 -11.55
C LYS A 132 -33.94 -15.58 -10.64
N TYR A 133 -34.25 -15.35 -9.36
CA TYR A 133 -34.61 -16.44 -8.44
C TYR A 133 -35.93 -17.09 -8.83
N THR A 134 -36.95 -16.30 -9.18
CA THR A 134 -38.24 -16.82 -9.65
C THR A 134 -38.03 -17.74 -10.85
N LEU A 135 -37.29 -17.27 -11.87
CA LEU A 135 -37.00 -18.06 -13.07
C LEU A 135 -36.16 -19.32 -12.77
N TYR A 136 -35.18 -19.21 -11.87
CA TYR A 136 -34.36 -20.36 -11.45
C TYR A 136 -35.20 -21.43 -10.75
N PHE A 137 -36.02 -21.06 -9.77
CA PHE A 137 -36.86 -22.02 -9.04
C PHE A 137 -37.98 -22.59 -9.90
N GLU A 138 -38.55 -21.83 -10.83
CA GLU A 138 -39.51 -22.33 -11.81
C GLU A 138 -38.87 -23.38 -12.73
N LEU A 139 -37.68 -23.10 -13.26
CA LEU A 139 -36.95 -24.05 -14.11
C LEU A 139 -36.55 -25.32 -13.35
N ILE A 140 -36.07 -25.19 -12.10
CA ILE A 140 -35.73 -26.33 -11.25
C ILE A 140 -36.97 -27.16 -10.93
N GLY A 141 -38.10 -26.53 -10.61
CA GLY A 141 -39.37 -27.22 -10.36
C GLY A 141 -39.81 -28.06 -11.56
N GLN A 142 -39.77 -27.49 -12.76
CA GLN A 142 -40.08 -28.21 -14.01
C GLN A 142 -39.16 -29.42 -14.22
N LYS A 143 -37.88 -29.33 -13.88
CA LYS A 143 -36.92 -30.43 -14.04
C LYS A 143 -37.12 -31.53 -12.99
N ILE A 144 -37.45 -31.16 -11.76
CA ILE A 144 -37.80 -32.13 -10.70
C ILE A 144 -39.01 -32.95 -11.12
N GLU A 145 -40.06 -32.29 -11.65
CA GLU A 145 -41.25 -32.97 -12.17
C GLU A 145 -40.93 -33.82 -13.41
N GLN A 146 -40.21 -33.26 -14.39
CA GLN A 146 -39.87 -33.95 -15.64
C GLN A 146 -39.11 -35.27 -15.40
N TYR A 147 -38.19 -35.28 -14.44
CA TYR A 147 -37.34 -36.44 -14.16
C TYR A 147 -37.74 -37.20 -12.90
N ASN A 148 -38.85 -36.82 -12.25
CA ASN A 148 -39.38 -37.41 -11.03
C ASN A 148 -38.30 -37.57 -9.93
N LEU A 149 -37.51 -36.51 -9.74
CA LEU A 149 -36.38 -36.50 -8.80
C LEU A 149 -36.88 -36.51 -7.36
N THR A 150 -36.34 -37.41 -6.54
CA THR A 150 -36.60 -37.40 -5.09
C THR A 150 -35.60 -36.48 -4.37
N PRO A 151 -35.94 -35.94 -3.18
CA PRO A 151 -35.04 -35.08 -2.42
C PRO A 151 -33.65 -35.68 -2.20
N ASP A 152 -33.55 -37.01 -2.04
CA ASP A 152 -32.29 -37.74 -1.83
C ASP A 152 -31.36 -37.74 -3.05
N GLN A 153 -31.86 -37.34 -4.23
CA GLN A 153 -31.13 -37.27 -5.49
C GLN A 153 -30.68 -35.84 -5.84
N ILE A 154 -31.05 -34.85 -5.03
CA ILE A 154 -30.73 -33.44 -5.25
C ILE A 154 -29.51 -33.10 -4.37
N TYR A 155 -28.33 -33.09 -5.00
CA TYR A 155 -27.08 -32.75 -4.31
C TYR A 155 -26.76 -31.27 -4.51
N ASN A 156 -26.41 -30.58 -3.42
CA ASN A 156 -25.89 -29.22 -3.50
C ASN A 156 -24.41 -29.25 -3.90
N MET A 157 -24.04 -28.44 -4.87
CA MET A 157 -22.65 -28.20 -5.25
C MET A 157 -22.17 -26.90 -4.59
N ASP A 158 -21.98 -26.93 -3.27
CA ASP A 158 -21.35 -25.84 -2.52
C ASP A 158 -19.82 -25.99 -2.60
N GLU A 159 -19.17 -25.11 -3.39
CA GLU A 159 -17.74 -24.92 -3.30
C GLU A 159 -17.42 -24.17 -1.99
N LYS A 160 -17.06 -24.93 -0.94
CA LYS A 160 -16.53 -24.34 0.28
C LYS A 160 -15.16 -23.71 0.03
N GLY A 161 -15.16 -22.45 -0.42
CA GLY A 161 -13.99 -21.58 -0.37
C GLY A 161 -13.57 -21.35 1.08
N PHE A 162 -12.36 -21.77 1.43
CA PHE A 162 -11.77 -21.53 2.74
C PHE A 162 -11.44 -20.03 2.88
N MET A 163 -12.30 -19.24 3.53
CA MET A 163 -12.07 -17.82 3.79
C MET A 163 -11.28 -17.61 5.09
N LEU A 164 -10.03 -17.15 4.99
CA LEU A 164 -9.27 -16.61 6.12
C LEU A 164 -9.62 -15.12 6.33
N GLY A 165 -10.76 -14.84 6.97
CA GLY A 165 -11.10 -13.49 7.47
C GLY A 165 -12.52 -12.99 7.17
N VAL A 166 -13.04 -12.12 8.03
CA VAL A 166 -14.39 -11.51 7.93
C VAL A 166 -14.38 -10.39 6.89
N SER A 167 -15.26 -10.47 5.89
CA SER A 167 -15.35 -9.50 4.81
C SER A 167 -16.08 -8.23 5.24
N THR A 168 -15.32 -7.16 5.49
CA THR A 168 -15.80 -5.77 5.55
C THR A 168 -15.13 -4.94 4.46
N LYS A 169 -15.71 -3.78 4.10
CA LYS A 169 -15.11 -2.86 3.10
C LYS A 169 -13.68 -2.49 3.53
N GLU A 170 -12.69 -3.06 2.87
CA GLU A 170 -11.28 -2.76 3.11
C GLU A 170 -10.61 -2.23 1.84
N ARG A 171 -9.44 -1.61 2.06
CA ARG A 171 -8.62 -1.02 1.00
C ARG A 171 -7.53 -2.02 0.64
N GLU A 172 -7.47 -2.39 -0.63
CA GLU A 172 -6.52 -3.35 -1.21
C GLU A 172 -5.36 -2.65 -1.93
N SER A 173 -4.25 -3.34 -2.07
CA SER A 173 -3.05 -2.86 -2.78
C SER A 173 -2.78 -3.71 -4.02
N LEU A 174 -2.60 -3.06 -5.17
CA LEU A 174 -2.35 -3.65 -6.48
C LEU A 174 -0.97 -3.20 -7.03
N PRO A 175 -0.32 -3.95 -7.93
CA PRO A 175 0.97 -3.57 -8.50
C PRO A 175 0.83 -2.37 -9.44
N GLY A 176 1.86 -1.51 -9.45
CA GLY A 176 1.93 -0.33 -10.30
C GLY A 176 2.93 -0.45 -11.44
N ALA A 177 2.48 -0.87 -12.63
CA ALA A 177 3.08 -0.52 -13.92
C ALA A 177 2.13 -0.86 -15.09
N ASN A 178 1.82 0.16 -15.91
CA ASN A 178 1.34 0.10 -17.31
C ASN A 178 0.33 -0.98 -17.71
N MET A 179 -0.87 -0.95 -17.15
CA MET A 179 -2.04 -1.52 -17.82
C MET A 179 -2.98 -0.38 -18.19
N SER A 180 -3.24 -0.26 -19.49
CA SER A 180 -4.32 0.61 -19.97
C SER A 180 -5.64 0.14 -19.36
N LYS A 181 -6.65 1.03 -19.28
CA LYS A 181 -7.97 0.63 -18.77
C LYS A 181 -8.57 -0.53 -19.59
N GLU A 182 -8.19 -0.66 -20.87
CA GLU A 182 -8.55 -1.80 -21.72
C GLU A 182 -7.89 -3.11 -21.30
N ASP A 183 -6.62 -3.11 -20.88
CA ASP A 183 -5.88 -4.33 -20.53
C ASP A 183 -6.43 -5.01 -19.26
N ILE A 184 -6.93 -4.23 -18.29
CA ILE A 184 -7.58 -4.73 -17.05
C ILE A 184 -8.96 -5.33 -17.35
N SER A 185 -9.67 -4.81 -18.36
CA SER A 185 -10.97 -5.35 -18.76
C SER A 185 -10.84 -6.67 -19.51
N ASN A 186 -9.73 -6.90 -20.20
CA ASN A 186 -9.51 -8.11 -21.01
C ASN A 186 -9.02 -9.31 -20.18
N THR A 187 -8.31 -9.10 -19.06
CA THR A 187 -7.97 -10.21 -18.13
C THR A 187 -9.21 -10.85 -17.48
N TYR A 188 -10.35 -10.14 -17.43
CA TYR A 188 -11.64 -10.67 -16.96
C TYR A 188 -12.63 -11.00 -18.08
N ARG A 189 -12.26 -10.81 -19.36
CA ARG A 189 -13.13 -11.14 -20.50
C ARG A 189 -12.75 -12.47 -21.18
N MET A 190 -11.55 -12.99 -20.91
CA MET A 190 -11.07 -14.25 -21.50
C MET A 190 -11.53 -15.52 -20.76
N GLU A 191 -12.21 -15.40 -19.61
CA GLU A 191 -12.88 -16.55 -18.94
C GLU A 191 -14.37 -16.66 -19.28
N THR A 192 -14.91 -15.78 -20.12
CA THR A 192 -16.28 -15.87 -20.65
C THR A 192 -16.25 -15.83 -22.18
N GLY A 193 -15.71 -16.89 -22.77
CA GLY A 193 -15.68 -17.08 -24.22
C GLY A 193 -16.05 -18.52 -24.57
N ASN A 194 -17.34 -18.72 -24.83
CA ASN A 194 -17.98 -19.76 -25.64
C ASN A 194 -17.39 -21.18 -25.70
N GLY A 195 -18.20 -22.11 -25.18
CA GLY A 195 -18.15 -23.55 -25.44
C GLY A 195 -19.22 -24.24 -24.62
#